data_AF-A0A7C4RSR1-F1
#
_entry.id   AF-A0A7C4RSR1-F1
#
_cell.length_a   1.000
_cell.length_b   1.000
_cell.length_c   1.000
_cell.angle_alpha   90.00
_cell.angle_beta   90.00
_cell.angle_gamma   90.00
#
_symmetry.space_group_name_H-M   'P 1'
#
loop_
_entity.id
_entity.type
_entity.pdbx_description
1 polymer ?
#
loop_
_entity_poly.entity_id
_entity_poly.type
_entity_poly.pdbx_seq_one_letter_code
_entity_poly.pdbx_strand_id
1 'polypeptide(L)'
;EEGLLVLGSIVGPAEIIEGEEAEFKMPVNLTESHRTREVRIEAQAAYQNKESTPALPSLVQYLSASGGEVVFRFIPDAADASDEERKTGIMERTLRISVTYREAQRMVRKARSIRFSMRLNSEKIFRRVPAHLGKILGLTPRSMK
;
A
#
# COMPACT_ATOMS: atom_id res chain seq x y z
N GLU A 1 22.64 -3.71 -10.49
CA GLU A 1 21.53 -3.01 -11.19
C GLU A 1 22.13 -2.10 -12.24
N GLU A 2 21.61 -2.13 -13.46
CA GLU A 2 22.08 -1.28 -14.56
C GLU A 2 21.02 -0.21 -14.91
N GLY A 3 21.46 0.92 -15.45
CA GLY A 3 20.60 2.04 -15.90
C GLY A 3 20.66 3.27 -14.99
N LEU A 4 20.10 4.38 -15.49
CA LEU A 4 20.19 5.75 -14.93
C LEU A 4 19.98 5.88 -13.41
N LEU A 5 19.01 5.16 -12.85
CA LEU A 5 18.63 5.25 -11.43
C LEU A 5 19.05 4.01 -10.65
N VAL A 6 19.46 4.19 -9.39
CA VAL A 6 19.68 3.13 -8.41
C VAL A 6 18.62 3.26 -7.31
N LEU A 7 17.86 2.20 -7.07
CA LEU A 7 16.86 2.16 -6.00
C LEU A 7 17.49 1.54 -4.75
N GLY A 8 17.49 2.27 -3.65
CA GLY A 8 17.84 1.71 -2.35
C GLY A 8 16.72 0.84 -1.77
N SER A 9 16.99 0.25 -0.61
CA SER A 9 16.00 -0.53 0.12
C SER A 9 14.89 0.37 0.64
N ILE A 10 13.66 -0.16 0.67
CA ILE A 10 12.53 0.52 1.32
C ILE A 10 12.75 0.45 2.83
N VAL A 11 12.54 1.56 3.53
CA VAL A 11 12.57 1.67 4.98
C VAL A 11 11.19 2.10 5.46
N GLY A 12 10.68 1.46 6.49
CA GLY A 12 9.37 1.75 7.07
C GLY A 12 9.07 0.81 8.24
N PRO A 13 7.90 0.95 8.87
CA PRO A 13 7.51 0.10 9.98
C PRO A 13 7.37 -1.36 9.52
N ALA A 14 7.91 -2.28 10.31
CA ALA A 14 7.72 -3.72 10.11
C ALA A 14 6.37 -4.20 10.65
N GLU A 15 5.83 -3.50 11.65
CA GLU A 15 4.53 -3.75 12.28
C GLU A 15 3.80 -2.41 12.45
N ILE A 16 2.50 -2.39 12.12
CA ILE A 16 1.61 -1.22 12.18
C ILE A 16 0.34 -1.61 12.94
N ILE A 17 -0.31 -0.68 13.65
CA ILE A 17 -1.62 -0.95 14.29
C ILE A 17 -2.76 -0.52 13.36
N GLU A 18 -3.86 -1.26 13.36
CA GLU A 18 -5.07 -0.89 12.61
C GLU A 18 -5.47 0.57 12.83
N GLY A 19 -5.60 1.32 11.73
CA GLY A 19 -5.99 2.72 11.72
C GLY A 19 -4.84 3.71 11.87
N GLU A 20 -3.61 3.24 12.08
CA GLU A 20 -2.43 4.10 12.10
C GLU A 20 -1.88 4.36 10.69
N GLU A 21 -1.33 5.56 10.51
CA GLU A 21 -0.61 5.93 9.29
C GLU A 21 0.78 5.31 9.29
N ALA A 22 1.15 4.68 8.19
CA ALA A 22 2.48 4.14 7.96
C ALA A 22 3.24 5.00 6.96
N GLU A 23 4.51 5.28 7.27
CA GLU A 23 5.43 5.99 6.39
C GLU A 23 6.47 5.02 5.84
N PHE A 24 6.54 4.91 4.52
CA PHE A 24 7.57 4.15 3.81
C PHE A 24 8.39 5.08 2.93
N LYS A 25 9.71 4.95 3.05
CA LYS A 25 10.72 5.76 2.37
C LYS A 25 11.59 4.88 1.51
N MET A 26 11.91 5.36 0.31
CA MET A 26 12.84 4.69 -0.58
C MET A 26 13.82 5.71 -1.17
N PRO A 27 15.13 5.62 -0.86
CA PRO A 27 16.11 6.48 -1.47
C PRO A 27 16.31 6.10 -2.94
N VAL A 28 16.40 7.11 -3.79
CA VAL A 28 16.59 6.98 -5.24
C VAL A 28 17.75 7.85 -5.65
N ASN A 29 18.79 7.24 -6.22
CA ASN A 29 20.02 7.94 -6.61
C ASN A 29 20.24 7.87 -8.12
N LEU A 30 20.81 8.93 -8.69
CA LEU A 30 21.35 8.88 -10.04
C LEU A 30 22.68 8.12 -10.03
N THR A 31 22.90 7.32 -11.05
CA THR A 31 24.23 6.77 -11.34
C THR A 31 25.23 7.90 -11.61
N GLU A 32 26.49 7.68 -11.24
CA GLU A 32 27.53 8.73 -11.28
C GLU A 32 27.69 9.38 -12.65
N SER A 33 27.52 8.61 -13.72
CA SER A 33 27.60 9.07 -15.10
C SER A 33 26.54 10.10 -15.51
N HIS A 34 25.50 10.30 -14.69
CA HIS A 34 24.33 11.10 -15.06
C HIS A 34 23.94 12.15 -14.00
N ARG A 35 24.83 12.43 -13.04
CA ARG A 35 24.58 13.41 -11.96
C ARG A 35 24.40 14.85 -12.45
N THR A 36 24.73 15.18 -13.68
CA THR A 36 24.63 16.56 -14.20
C THR A 36 23.23 16.95 -14.69
N ARG A 37 22.26 16.03 -14.67
CA ARG A 37 20.94 16.23 -15.25
C ARG A 37 19.82 15.93 -14.25
N GLU A 38 18.75 16.72 -14.31
CA GLU A 38 17.51 16.42 -13.61
C GLU A 38 16.69 15.37 -14.36
N VAL A 39 16.11 14.42 -13.62
CA VAL A 39 15.33 13.31 -14.18
C VAL A 39 13.94 13.31 -13.57
N ARG A 40 12.92 13.45 -14.42
CA ARG A 40 11.52 13.25 -14.00
C ARG A 40 11.27 11.77 -13.76
N ILE A 41 10.79 11.46 -12.56
CA ILE A 41 10.34 10.13 -12.18
C ILE A 41 8.86 10.16 -11.83
N GLU A 42 8.20 9.03 -12.04
CA GLU A 42 6.88 8.74 -11.53
C GLU A 42 6.96 7.50 -10.63
N ALA A 43 6.66 7.67 -9.35
CA ALA A 43 6.61 6.60 -8.38
C ALA A 43 5.17 6.16 -8.13
N GLN A 44 4.95 4.86 -8.05
CA GLN A 44 3.66 4.26 -7.73
C GLN A 44 3.89 3.18 -6.67
N ALA A 45 3.05 3.19 -5.64
CA ALA A 45 3.08 2.17 -4.60
C ALA A 45 1.77 1.37 -4.60
N ALA A 46 1.88 0.09 -4.32
CA ALA A 46 0.74 -0.78 -4.06
C ALA A 46 1.17 -1.80 -3.01
N TYR A 47 0.31 -2.10 -2.05
CA TYR A 47 0.52 -3.22 -1.15
C TYR A 47 -0.44 -4.35 -1.52
N GLN A 48 0.08 -5.57 -1.61
CA GLN A 48 -0.69 -6.71 -2.07
C GLN A 48 -1.46 -7.37 -0.93
N ASN A 49 -2.74 -7.63 -1.20
CA ASN A 49 -3.56 -8.67 -0.58
C ASN A 49 -4.16 -9.59 -1.67
N LYS A 50 -4.84 -9.00 -2.66
CA LYS A 50 -5.40 -9.65 -3.87
C LYS A 50 -5.23 -8.71 -5.07
N GLU A 51 -5.45 -9.20 -6.29
CA GLU A 51 -5.35 -8.41 -7.54
C GLU A 51 -6.19 -7.12 -7.56
N SER A 52 -7.16 -6.96 -6.64
CA SER A 52 -8.07 -5.81 -6.57
C SER A 52 -7.66 -4.69 -5.61
N THR A 53 -6.59 -4.81 -4.82
CA THR A 53 -6.20 -3.72 -3.91
C THR A 53 -5.75 -2.51 -4.76
N PRO A 54 -6.42 -1.35 -4.62
CA PRO A 54 -6.10 -0.18 -5.44
C PRO A 54 -4.68 0.30 -5.14
N ALA A 55 -3.97 0.74 -6.18
CA ALA A 55 -2.68 1.39 -6.01
C ALA A 55 -2.85 2.72 -5.26
N LEU A 56 -1.84 3.07 -4.47
CA LEU A 56 -1.74 4.40 -3.86
C LEU A 56 -1.58 5.46 -4.95
N PRO A 57 -1.98 6.73 -4.68
CA PRO A 57 -1.78 7.83 -5.61
C PRO A 57 -0.34 7.92 -6.10
N SER A 58 -0.12 8.09 -7.41
CA SER A 58 1.23 8.20 -7.95
C SER A 58 1.87 9.54 -7.57
N LEU A 59 3.18 9.54 -7.43
CA LEU A 59 3.99 10.69 -7.08
C LEU A 59 4.91 11.02 -8.26
N VAL A 60 4.85 12.25 -8.74
CA VAL A 60 5.77 12.76 -9.77
C VAL A 60 6.80 13.64 -9.09
N GLN A 61 8.08 13.32 -9.28
CA GLN A 61 9.20 14.07 -8.69
C GLN A 61 10.30 14.28 -9.74
N TYR A 62 11.05 15.36 -9.61
CA TYR A 62 12.28 15.60 -10.36
C TYR A 62 13.47 15.31 -9.45
N LEU A 63 14.32 14.38 -9.85
CA LEU A 63 15.54 14.01 -9.13
C LEU A 63 16.73 14.79 -9.68
N SER A 64 17.48 15.44 -8.80
CA SER A 64 18.73 16.11 -9.14
C SER A 64 19.95 15.23 -8.86
N ALA A 65 21.14 15.77 -9.10
CA ALA A 65 22.45 15.15 -8.85
C ALA A 65 22.60 14.47 -7.48
N SER A 66 21.99 15.06 -6.44
CA SER A 66 22.07 14.59 -5.06
C SER A 66 21.21 13.36 -4.77
N GLY A 67 20.43 12.89 -5.75
CA GLY A 67 19.39 11.91 -5.53
C GLY A 67 18.18 12.53 -4.82
N GLY A 68 17.31 11.67 -4.31
CA GLY A 68 16.12 12.06 -3.58
C GLY A 68 15.49 10.89 -2.84
N GLU A 69 14.38 11.18 -2.16
CA GLU A 69 13.60 10.19 -1.43
C GLU A 69 12.17 10.18 -1.95
N VAL A 70 11.67 8.98 -2.21
CA VAL A 70 10.25 8.74 -2.49
C VAL A 70 9.59 8.33 -1.18
N VAL A 71 8.54 9.06 -0.78
CA VAL A 71 7.84 8.84 0.49
C VAL A 71 6.37 8.55 0.22
N PHE A 72 5.89 7.40 0.70
CA PHE A 72 4.46 7.07 0.72
C PHE A 72 3.97 7.04 2.15
N ARG A 73 2.92 7.81 2.42
CA ARG A 73 2.17 7.81 3.68
C ARG A 73 0.75 7.36 3.42
N PHE A 74 0.30 6.34 4.14
CA PHE A 74 -1.05 5.82 3.99
C PHE A 74 -1.44 4.99 5.22
N ILE A 75 -2.76 4.82 5.41
CA ILE A 75 -3.33 3.89 6.38
C ILE A 75 -3.71 2.62 5.61
N PRO A 76 -3.15 1.44 5.93
CA PRO A 76 -3.56 0.19 5.30
C PRO A 76 -5.03 -0.13 5.62
N ASP A 77 -5.79 -0.63 4.65
CA ASP A 77 -7.21 -0.93 4.84
C ASP A 77 -7.39 -2.26 5.59
N ALA A 78 -8.03 -2.23 6.76
CA ALA A 78 -8.35 -3.43 7.53
C ALA A 78 -9.51 -4.25 6.92
N ALA A 79 -10.30 -3.65 6.02
CA ALA A 79 -11.33 -4.37 5.27
C ALA A 79 -10.71 -5.46 4.36
N ASP A 80 -9.45 -5.28 3.95
CA ASP A 80 -8.69 -6.24 3.16
C ASP A 80 -8.37 -7.52 3.94
N ALA A 81 -8.37 -7.54 5.27
CA ALA A 81 -8.06 -8.75 6.03
C ALA A 81 -8.95 -9.95 5.64
N SER A 82 -8.35 -11.13 5.46
CA SER A 82 -9.09 -12.40 5.34
C SER A 82 -9.75 -12.79 6.67
N ASP A 83 -10.66 -13.75 6.64
CA ASP A 83 -11.30 -14.23 7.87
C ASP A 83 -10.28 -14.94 8.80
N GLU A 84 -9.28 -15.61 8.25
CA GLU A 84 -8.16 -16.19 8.99
C GLU A 84 -7.25 -15.12 9.61
N GLU A 85 -6.92 -14.07 8.86
CA GLU A 85 -6.15 -12.92 9.36
C GLU A 85 -6.89 -12.22 10.49
N ARG A 86 -8.21 -12.01 10.36
CA ARG A 86 -9.05 -11.44 11.43
C ARG A 86 -9.07 -12.32 12.68
N LYS A 87 -9.11 -13.65 12.52
CA LYS A 87 -9.08 -14.59 13.66
C LYS A 87 -7.74 -14.58 14.38
N THR A 88 -6.64 -14.47 13.64
CA THR A 88 -5.27 -14.45 14.18
C THR A 88 -4.87 -13.07 14.69
N GLY A 89 -5.58 -12.02 14.27
CA GLY A 89 -5.32 -10.63 14.65
C GLY A 89 -4.13 -10.02 13.91
N ILE A 90 -3.56 -10.70 12.92
CA ILE A 90 -2.37 -10.25 12.19
C ILE A 90 -2.64 -10.36 10.69
N MET A 91 -2.33 -9.28 9.98
CA MET A 91 -2.49 -9.15 8.54
C MET A 91 -1.14 -8.87 7.89
N GLU A 92 -0.60 -9.80 7.11
CA GLU A 92 0.71 -9.62 6.46
C GLU A 92 0.55 -9.04 5.06
N ARG A 93 1.32 -8.00 4.72
CA ARG A 93 1.27 -7.35 3.41
C ARG A 93 2.67 -7.16 2.85
N THR A 94 2.77 -7.17 1.52
CA THR A 94 3.98 -6.78 0.80
C THR A 94 3.74 -5.46 0.10
N LEU A 95 4.41 -4.39 0.53
CA LEU A 95 4.45 -3.13 -0.19
C LEU A 95 5.41 -3.26 -1.38
N ARG A 96 4.99 -2.83 -2.56
CA ARG A 96 5.81 -2.69 -3.75
C ARG A 96 5.81 -1.24 -4.20
N ILE A 97 6.99 -0.63 -4.26
CA ILE A 97 7.19 0.71 -4.83
C ILE A 97 7.84 0.53 -6.20
N SER A 98 7.19 1.04 -7.24
CA SER A 98 7.70 1.09 -8.62
C SER A 98 8.07 2.52 -8.98
N VAL A 99 9.22 2.71 -9.62
CA VAL A 99 9.65 3.98 -10.18
C VAL A 99 9.78 3.83 -11.69
N THR A 100 9.08 4.68 -12.42
CA THR A 100 9.09 4.76 -13.87
C THR A 100 9.79 6.05 -14.30
N TYR A 101 10.71 5.96 -15.25
CA TYR A 101 11.48 7.10 -15.75
C TYR A 101 11.83 6.92 -17.23
N ARG A 102 12.16 8.03 -17.89
CA ARG A 102 12.61 8.01 -19.29
C ARG A 102 14.13 7.99 -19.34
N GLU A 103 14.68 7.03 -20.08
CA GLU A 103 16.11 6.93 -20.37
C GLU A 103 16.27 7.00 -21.89
N ALA A 104 16.78 8.14 -22.39
CA ALA A 104 16.82 8.46 -23.81
C ALA A 104 15.44 8.27 -24.50
N GLN A 105 15.28 7.18 -25.27
CA GLN A 105 14.06 6.87 -26.01
C GLN A 105 13.19 5.78 -25.36
N ARG A 106 13.63 5.16 -24.26
CA ARG A 106 12.89 4.07 -23.59
C ARG A 106 12.30 4.52 -22.26
N MET A 107 11.12 4.01 -21.96
CA MET A 107 10.55 4.05 -20.61
C MET A 107 11.11 2.85 -19.83
N VAL A 108 11.70 3.13 -18.67
CA VAL A 108 12.25 2.12 -17.77
C VAL A 108 11.43 2.11 -16.49
N ARG A 109 11.12 0.91 -15.99
CA ARG A 109 10.44 0.71 -14.71
C ARG A 109 11.33 -0.14 -13.80
N LYS A 110 11.61 0.34 -12.60
CA LYS A 110 12.30 -0.39 -11.53
C LYS A 110 11.38 -0.53 -10.33
N ALA A 111 11.57 -1.56 -9.51
CA ALA A 111 10.74 -1.76 -8.32
C ALA A 111 11.52 -2.35 -7.15
N ARG A 112 11.02 -2.06 -5.94
CA ARG A 112 11.44 -2.68 -4.68
C ARG A 112 10.21 -3.09 -3.90
N SER A 113 10.42 -4.05 -3.01
CA SER A 113 9.37 -4.56 -2.14
C SER A 113 9.87 -4.73 -0.71
N ILE A 114 8.96 -4.52 0.24
CA ILE A 114 9.16 -4.77 1.66
C ILE A 114 7.91 -5.43 2.23
N ARG A 115 8.10 -6.34 3.19
CA ARG A 115 7.00 -6.94 3.95
C ARG A 115 6.75 -6.12 5.22
N PHE A 116 5.50 -6.02 5.60
CA PHE A 116 5.07 -5.46 6.88
C PHE A 116 3.85 -6.22 7.37
N SER A 117 3.60 -6.19 8.67
CA SER A 117 2.38 -6.71 9.28
C SER A 117 1.53 -5.56 9.82
N MET A 118 0.21 -5.78 9.84
CA MET A 118 -0.73 -4.92 10.54
C MET A 118 -1.41 -5.73 11.63
N ARG A 119 -1.37 -5.23 12.86
CA ARG A 119 -2.08 -5.76 14.00
C ARG A 119 -3.52 -5.28 13.94
N LEU A 120 -4.44 -6.22 13.71
CA LEU A 120 -5.88 -5.98 13.65
C LEU A 120 -6.46 -5.85 15.05
N ASN A 121 -7.43 -4.96 15.22
CA ASN A 121 -8.21 -4.90 16.45
C ASN A 121 -9.30 -5.99 16.42
N SER A 122 -9.09 -7.04 17.20
CA SER A 122 -10.02 -8.17 17.34
C SER A 122 -11.40 -7.80 17.88
N GLU A 123 -11.58 -6.62 18.51
CA GLU A 123 -12.88 -6.15 19.00
C GLU A 123 -13.73 -5.51 17.89
N LYS A 124 -13.10 -5.05 16.79
CA LYS A 124 -13.79 -4.58 15.58
C LYS A 124 -14.03 -5.75 14.62
N ILE A 125 -14.64 -6.83 15.10
CA ILE A 125 -15.33 -7.75 14.19
C ILE A 125 -16.49 -6.95 13.61
N PHE A 126 -16.31 -6.38 12.43
CA PHE A 126 -17.41 -5.87 11.62
C PHE A 126 -18.38 -7.03 11.48
N ARG A 127 -19.44 -7.02 12.30
CA ARG A 127 -20.64 -7.81 12.03
C ARG A 127 -21.10 -7.31 10.67
N ARG A 128 -20.73 -8.04 9.61
CA ARG A 128 -21.43 -7.98 8.34
C ARG A 128 -22.83 -8.49 8.63
N VAL A 129 -23.66 -7.67 9.27
CA VAL A 129 -25.10 -7.87 9.30
C VAL A 129 -25.51 -7.62 7.85
N PRO A 130 -25.93 -8.64 7.08
CA PRO A 130 -26.50 -8.38 5.78
C PRO A 130 -27.70 -7.46 6.01
N ALA A 131 -27.85 -6.41 5.20
CA ALA A 131 -28.95 -5.43 5.29
C ALA A 131 -30.36 -6.01 5.05
N HIS A 132 -30.54 -7.34 5.19
CA HIS A 132 -31.75 -8.07 4.84
C HIS A 132 -32.29 -8.97 5.97
N LEU A 133 -31.66 -9.00 7.15
CA LEU A 133 -32.21 -9.73 8.32
C LEU A 133 -33.27 -8.94 9.13
N GLY A 134 -33.87 -7.91 8.53
CA GLY A 134 -35.10 -7.28 9.05
C GLY A 134 -36.39 -7.98 8.62
N LYS A 135 -36.33 -9.12 7.91
CA LYS A 135 -37.51 -9.73 7.26
C LYS A 135 -37.66 -11.26 7.43
N ILE A 136 -37.02 -11.85 8.45
CA ILE A 136 -37.19 -13.28 8.77
C ILE A 136 -37.37 -13.48 10.28
N LEU A 137 -38.34 -12.77 10.87
CA LEU A 137 -39.00 -13.22 12.09
C LEU A 137 -40.48 -12.90 11.90
N GLY A 138 -41.12 -13.81 11.16
CA GLY A 138 -42.56 -13.90 11.08
C GLY A 138 -43.12 -14.22 12.45
N LEU A 139 -43.44 -13.17 13.21
CA LEU A 139 -44.28 -13.25 14.39
C LEU A 139 -45.52 -12.40 14.11
N THR A 140 -46.53 -13.04 13.56
CA THR A 140 -47.92 -12.59 13.62
C THR A 140 -48.32 -12.44 15.09
N PRO A 141 -48.90 -11.30 15.53
CA PRO A 141 -49.75 -11.28 16.70
C PRO A 141 -51.21 -11.48 16.27
N ARG A 142 -51.78 -12.52 16.83
CA ARG A 142 -53.18 -12.96 16.75
C ARG A 142 -54.04 -12.05 17.66
N SER A 143 -54.97 -11.31 17.03
CA SER A 143 -56.34 -10.90 17.45
C SER A 143 -56.65 -10.34 18.86
N MET A 144 -57.78 -9.60 18.89
CA MET A 144 -58.62 -9.11 20.00
C MET A 144 -58.19 -7.75 20.60
N LYS A 145 -59.02 -6.70 20.63
CA LYS A 145 -60.48 -6.59 20.80
C LYS A 145 -61.08 -5.49 19.92
#